data_AF-A0A9Q7EV85-F1
#
_entry.id   AF-A0A9Q7EV85-F1
#
_cell.length_a   1.000
_cell.length_b   1.000
_cell.length_c   1.000
_cell.angle_alpha   90.00
_cell.angle_beta   90.00
_cell.angle_gamma   90.00
#
_symmetry.space_group_name_H-M   'P 1'
#
loop_
_entity.id
_entity.type
_entity.pdbx_description
1 polymer ?
#
loop_
_entity_poly.entity_id
_entity_poly.type
_entity_poly.pdbx_seq_one_letter_code
_entity_poly.pdbx_strand_id
1 'polypeptide(L)'
;MDNRNFLSDLLDSIDSISKILLLDVWWRRHASIVDLRRDLSCRNDFEIIYRIKHIINTNSEKILGYSIIVFKESKIDPCDGKQWFFQWWFVDEIGLNKEFSCMDIYSEGNKITLIASVNVVPRIPNEMSHIIEYRNGVLKITLDKE
;
A
#
# COMPACT_ATOMS: atom_id res chain seq x y z
N MET A 1 -7.88 -15.60 -9.76
CA MET A 1 -7.28 -15.79 -8.42
C MET A 1 -7.68 -14.60 -7.57
N ASP A 2 -8.22 -14.86 -6.39
CA ASP A 2 -8.80 -13.82 -5.54
C ASP A 2 -7.69 -13.13 -4.73
N ASN A 3 -7.41 -11.86 -5.03
CA ASN A 3 -6.30 -11.10 -4.46
C ASN A 3 -6.39 -10.91 -2.92
N ARG A 4 -7.54 -11.22 -2.30
CA ARG A 4 -7.72 -11.01 -0.85
C ARG A 4 -7.02 -12.06 0.01
N ASN A 5 -6.80 -13.27 -0.50
CA ASN A 5 -6.21 -14.35 0.29
C ASN A 5 -4.68 -14.19 0.42
N PHE A 6 -3.98 -13.78 -0.65
CA PHE A 6 -2.52 -13.72 -0.62
C PHE A 6 -1.96 -12.69 0.36
N LEU A 7 -2.64 -11.54 0.52
CA LEU A 7 -2.14 -10.48 1.40
C LEU A 7 -2.28 -10.91 2.87
N SER A 8 -3.38 -11.59 3.21
CA SER A 8 -3.53 -12.20 4.53
C SER A 8 -2.45 -13.25 4.76
N ASP A 9 -2.26 -14.16 3.81
CA ASP A 9 -1.25 -15.22 3.91
C ASP A 9 0.17 -14.65 4.08
N LEU A 10 0.50 -13.58 3.35
CA LEU A 10 1.79 -12.91 3.45
C LEU A 10 1.94 -12.16 4.77
N LEU A 11 0.92 -11.42 5.20
CA LEU A 11 0.95 -10.72 6.48
C LEU A 11 1.07 -11.72 7.62
N ASP A 12 0.45 -12.89 7.54
CA ASP A 12 0.54 -13.92 8.57
C ASP A 12 1.91 -14.62 8.58
N SER A 13 2.66 -14.57 7.47
CA SER A 13 3.96 -15.23 7.35
C SER A 13 5.18 -14.38 7.72
N ILE A 14 5.00 -13.10 8.07
CA ILE A 14 6.09 -12.17 8.42
C ILE A 14 5.93 -11.57 9.83
N ASP A 15 7.04 -11.15 10.45
CA ASP A 15 7.04 -10.53 11.78
C ASP A 15 6.47 -9.11 11.79
N SER A 16 6.07 -8.62 12.96
CA SER A 16 5.40 -7.32 13.13
C SER A 16 6.17 -6.14 12.56
N ILE A 17 7.50 -6.10 12.72
CA ILE A 17 8.31 -5.00 12.18
C ILE A 17 8.32 -5.05 10.66
N SER A 18 8.41 -6.26 10.08
CA SER A 18 8.33 -6.45 8.63
C SER A 18 6.94 -6.11 8.07
N LYS A 19 5.85 -6.33 8.82
CA LYS A 19 4.50 -5.85 8.46
C LYS A 19 4.44 -4.32 8.40
N ILE A 20 5.00 -3.65 9.41
CA ILE A 20 5.03 -2.17 9.44
C ILE A 20 5.84 -1.63 8.26
N LEU A 21 7.02 -2.21 7.98
CA LEU A 21 7.84 -1.84 6.82
C LEU A 21 7.06 -2.01 5.51
N LEU A 22 6.40 -3.16 5.32
CA LEU A 22 5.59 -3.44 4.14
C LEU A 22 4.49 -2.39 3.95
N LEU A 23 3.72 -2.09 5.00
CA LEU A 23 2.66 -1.09 4.99
C LEU A 23 3.19 0.33 4.72
N ASP A 24 4.38 0.63 5.23
CA ASP A 24 5.00 1.93 5.10
C ASP A 24 5.45 2.22 3.67
N VAL A 25 6.14 1.26 3.04
CA VAL A 25 6.49 1.35 1.61
C VAL A 25 5.21 1.39 0.75
N TRP A 26 4.15 0.71 1.19
CA TRP A 26 2.88 0.65 0.45
C TRP A 26 2.20 2.01 0.44
N TRP A 27 2.07 2.63 1.61
CA TRP A 27 1.44 3.93 1.77
C TRP A 27 2.17 5.04 0.99
N ARG A 28 3.50 5.00 0.98
CA ARG A 28 4.32 5.99 0.29
C ARG A 28 4.54 5.70 -1.19
N ARG A 29 4.16 4.50 -1.68
CA ARG A 29 4.51 3.90 -2.99
C ARG A 29 6.00 3.61 -3.19
N HIS A 30 6.86 4.45 -2.61
CA HIS A 30 8.30 4.28 -2.58
C HIS A 30 8.90 4.82 -1.28
N ALA A 31 10.07 4.32 -0.90
CA ALA A 31 10.80 4.86 0.25
C ALA A 31 12.32 4.68 0.11
N SER A 32 13.07 5.64 0.64
CA SER A 32 14.52 5.51 0.74
C SER A 32 14.86 4.62 1.94
N ILE A 33 16.01 3.96 1.89
CA ILE A 33 16.48 3.16 3.03
C ILE A 33 16.67 4.00 4.30
N VAL A 34 17.04 5.28 4.14
CA VAL A 34 17.26 6.23 5.23
C VAL A 34 15.93 6.58 5.89
N ASP A 35 14.88 6.82 5.10
CA ASP A 35 13.53 7.08 5.62
C ASP A 35 12.98 5.86 6.36
N LEU A 36 13.06 4.68 5.74
CA LEU A 36 12.62 3.43 6.38
C LEU A 36 13.33 3.18 7.71
N ARG A 37 14.67 3.37 7.75
CA ARG A 37 15.43 3.21 8.99
C ARG A 37 15.00 4.21 10.05
N ARG A 38 14.84 5.49 9.68
CA ARG A 38 14.41 6.54 10.61
C ARG A 38 13.05 6.21 11.21
N ASP A 39 12.09 5.82 10.37
CA ASP A 39 10.70 5.71 10.76
C ASP A 39 10.42 4.40 11.53
N LEU A 40 11.19 3.35 11.27
CA LEU A 40 11.14 2.07 12.00
C LEU A 40 12.10 2.02 13.21
N SER A 41 12.90 3.07 13.45
CA SER A 41 13.94 3.10 14.49
C SER A 41 14.91 1.90 14.42
N CYS A 42 15.19 1.41 13.21
CA CYS A 42 16.11 0.29 12.99
C CYS A 42 17.56 0.70 13.27
N ARG A 43 18.39 -0.28 13.67
CA ARG A 43 19.77 0.00 14.11
C ARG A 43 20.67 0.46 12.98
N ASN A 44 20.45 -0.07 11.77
CA ASN A 44 21.24 0.23 10.59
C ASN A 44 20.49 -0.12 9.30
N ASP A 45 21.03 0.32 8.17
CA ASP A 45 20.47 0.09 6.84
C ASP A 45 20.40 -1.41 6.48
N PHE A 46 21.33 -2.23 6.99
CA PHE A 46 21.34 -3.67 6.76
C PHE A 46 20.10 -4.37 7.35
N GLU A 47 19.57 -3.89 8.47
CA GLU A 47 18.35 -4.43 9.06
C GLU A 47 17.16 -4.25 8.11
N ILE A 48 17.04 -3.07 7.48
CA ILE A 48 16.00 -2.79 6.48
C ILE A 48 16.17 -3.67 5.25
N ILE A 49 17.40 -3.78 4.72
CA ILE A 49 17.69 -4.63 3.56
C ILE A 49 17.37 -6.09 3.87
N TYR A 50 17.74 -6.56 5.06
CA TYR A 50 17.48 -7.93 5.49
C TYR A 50 15.99 -8.22 5.53
N ARG A 51 15.20 -7.33 6.13
CA ARG A 51 13.75 -7.47 6.19
C ARG A 51 13.09 -7.47 4.81
N ILE A 52 13.50 -6.56 3.93
CA ILE A 52 12.96 -6.51 2.57
C ILE A 52 13.31 -7.79 1.81
N LYS A 53 14.58 -8.17 1.74
CA LYS A 53 15.03 -9.27 0.88
C LYS A 53 14.73 -10.65 1.45
N HIS A 54 15.01 -10.86 2.74
CA HIS A 54 15.02 -12.19 3.35
C HIS A 54 13.74 -12.53 4.13
N ILE A 55 12.92 -11.52 4.45
CA ILE A 55 11.63 -11.75 5.12
C ILE A 55 10.51 -11.49 4.13
N ILE A 56 10.33 -10.25 3.67
CA ILE A 56 9.17 -9.86 2.85
C ILE A 56 9.22 -10.53 1.48
N ASN A 57 10.27 -10.29 0.70
CA ASN A 57 10.38 -10.82 -0.66
C ASN A 57 10.50 -12.34 -0.69
N THR A 58 11.23 -12.94 0.27
CA THR A 58 11.34 -14.40 0.36
C THR A 58 9.97 -15.04 0.64
N ASN A 59 9.13 -14.43 1.48
CA ASN A 59 7.77 -14.93 1.70
C ASN A 59 6.85 -14.64 0.52
N SER A 60 6.96 -13.48 -0.12
CA SER A 60 6.16 -13.19 -1.31
C SER A 60 6.51 -14.10 -2.47
N GLU A 61 7.78 -14.46 -2.67
CA GLU A 61 8.19 -15.42 -3.69
C GLU A 61 7.57 -16.80 -3.47
N LYS A 62 7.46 -17.24 -2.20
CA LYS A 62 6.81 -18.51 -1.87
C LYS A 62 5.30 -18.51 -2.14
N ILE A 63 4.64 -17.37 -1.90
CA ILE A 63 3.16 -17.26 -1.98
C ILE A 63 2.70 -16.87 -3.39
N LEU A 64 3.40 -15.90 -4.00
CA LEU A 64 3.04 -15.25 -5.26
C LEU A 64 3.93 -15.64 -6.43
N GLY A 65 5.10 -16.25 -6.18
CA GLY A 65 6.08 -16.60 -7.21
C GLY A 65 7.05 -15.46 -7.58
N TYR A 66 6.95 -14.29 -6.93
CA TYR A 66 7.83 -13.15 -7.21
C TYR A 66 8.05 -12.22 -6.00
N SER A 67 9.14 -11.45 -6.04
CA SER A 67 9.50 -10.42 -5.06
C SER A 67 8.55 -9.23 -5.17
N ILE A 68 8.02 -8.73 -4.05
CA ILE A 68 7.03 -7.64 -4.08
C ILE A 68 7.61 -6.24 -3.87
N ILE A 69 8.78 -6.13 -3.24
CA ILE A 69 9.50 -4.87 -3.07
C ILE A 69 10.82 -4.93 -3.83
N VAL A 70 11.08 -3.95 -4.70
CA VAL A 70 12.28 -3.91 -5.54
C VAL A 70 12.99 -2.57 -5.41
N PHE A 71 14.33 -2.62 -5.46
CA PHE A 71 15.14 -1.41 -5.52
C PHE A 71 15.17 -0.88 -6.96
N LYS A 72 15.02 0.44 -7.09
CA LYS A 72 15.20 1.15 -8.36
C LYS A 72 16.16 2.32 -8.15
N GLU A 73 17.19 2.36 -8.98
CA GLU A 73 18.15 3.48 -9.00
C GLU A 73 17.48 4.79 -9.43
N SER A 74 16.52 4.71 -10.35
CA SER A 74 15.71 5.84 -10.79
C SER A 74 14.35 5.34 -11.27
N LYS A 75 13.27 5.98 -10.81
CA LYS A 75 11.91 5.78 -11.32
C LYS A 75 11.12 7.08 -11.17
N ILE A 76 10.31 7.41 -12.18
CA ILE A 76 9.34 8.51 -12.10
C ILE A 76 8.12 7.98 -11.35
N ASP A 77 7.70 8.68 -10.30
CA ASP A 77 6.44 8.35 -9.63
C ASP A 77 5.27 8.85 -10.53
N PRO A 78 4.41 7.95 -11.03
CA PRO A 78 3.31 8.35 -11.91
C PRO A 78 2.28 9.26 -11.22
N CYS A 79 2.25 9.31 -9.89
CA CYS A 79 1.25 10.09 -9.17
C CYS A 79 1.66 11.55 -8.94
N ASP A 80 2.95 11.85 -8.79
CA ASP A 80 3.43 13.24 -8.62
C ASP A 80 4.29 13.74 -9.79
N GLY A 81 4.65 12.87 -10.74
CA GLY A 81 5.45 13.18 -11.91
C GLY A 81 6.94 13.44 -11.62
N LYS A 82 7.39 13.25 -10.38
CA LYS A 82 8.78 13.51 -9.97
C LYS A 82 9.65 12.29 -10.20
N GLN A 83 10.90 12.57 -10.57
CA GLN A 83 11.94 11.55 -10.63
C GLN A 83 12.52 11.32 -9.24
N TRP A 84 12.49 10.07 -8.79
CA TRP A 84 13.03 9.64 -7.52
C TRP A 84 14.20 8.69 -7.73
N PHE A 85 15.25 8.89 -6.94
CA PHE A 85 16.49 8.13 -7.02
C PHE A 85 16.68 7.22 -5.80
N PHE A 86 17.25 6.04 -6.06
CA PHE A 86 17.68 5.06 -5.05
C PHE A 86 16.58 4.74 -4.02
N GLN A 87 15.39 4.39 -4.52
CA GLN A 87 14.22 4.08 -3.70
C GLN A 87 13.85 2.60 -3.80
N TRP A 88 13.19 2.09 -2.77
CA TRP A 88 12.47 0.82 -2.77
C TRP A 88 11.03 1.04 -3.18
N TRP A 89 10.50 0.20 -4.06
CA TRP A 89 9.18 0.32 -4.66
C TRP A 89 8.42 -0.98 -4.57
N PHE A 90 7.09 -0.92 -4.52
CA PHE A 90 6.28 -2.07 -4.90
C PHE A 90 6.46 -2.39 -6.39
N VAL A 91 6.45 -3.69 -6.73
CA VAL A 91 6.41 -4.13 -8.12
C VAL A 91 5.05 -3.78 -8.71
N ASP A 92 5.05 -3.14 -9.87
CA ASP A 92 3.85 -2.65 -10.58
C ASP A 92 2.87 -3.79 -10.96
N GLU A 93 3.30 -5.05 -10.88
CA GLU A 93 2.57 -6.28 -11.24
C GLU A 93 1.84 -6.95 -10.07
N ILE A 94 2.08 -6.51 -8.82
CA ILE A 94 1.21 -6.97 -7.74
C ILE A 94 -0.13 -6.36 -8.04
N GLY A 95 -1.10 -7.22 -8.36
CA GLY A 95 -2.51 -6.89 -8.51
C GLY A 95 -3.15 -6.27 -7.26
N LEU A 96 -2.35 -5.80 -6.31
CA LEU A 96 -2.44 -4.47 -5.69
C LEU A 96 -2.58 -3.35 -6.76
N ASN A 97 -3.47 -3.57 -7.73
CA ASN A 97 -3.97 -2.62 -8.70
C ASN A 97 -4.33 -1.36 -7.93
N LYS A 98 -3.98 -0.17 -8.41
CA LYS A 98 -4.81 0.63 -9.35
C LYS A 98 -6.30 0.75 -9.01
N GLU A 99 -6.83 0.06 -8.02
CA GLU A 99 -8.20 0.18 -7.53
C GLU A 99 -8.36 1.38 -6.61
N PHE A 100 -7.28 2.01 -6.16
CA PHE A 100 -7.30 3.31 -5.50
C PHE A 100 -6.18 4.16 -6.12
N SER A 101 -6.32 4.50 -7.40
CA SER A 101 -5.27 5.26 -8.12
C SER A 101 -5.14 6.71 -7.62
N CYS A 102 -6.19 7.21 -6.96
CA CYS A 102 -6.26 8.52 -6.36
C CYS A 102 -7.29 8.40 -5.23
N MET A 103 -6.83 8.52 -3.97
CA MET A 103 -7.71 8.59 -2.81
C MET A 103 -7.51 9.97 -2.16
N ASP A 104 -8.55 10.79 -2.19
CA ASP A 104 -8.61 12.08 -1.52
C ASP A 104 -9.43 11.97 -0.24
N ILE A 105 -8.95 12.62 0.83
CA ILE A 105 -9.64 12.66 2.13
C ILE A 105 -10.08 14.10 2.40
N TYR A 106 -11.38 14.30 2.55
CA TYR A 106 -11.98 15.57 2.92
C TYR A 106 -12.53 15.49 4.34
N SER A 107 -12.34 16.56 5.10
CA SER A 107 -12.77 16.66 6.49
C SER A 107 -13.63 17.90 6.62
N GLU A 108 -14.94 17.74 6.80
CA GLU A 108 -15.90 18.85 6.88
C GLU A 108 -16.81 18.66 8.10
N GLY A 109 -16.81 19.60 9.03
CA GLY A 109 -17.61 19.52 10.26
C GLY A 109 -17.38 18.20 11.00
N ASN A 110 -18.45 17.48 11.31
CA ASN A 110 -18.40 16.16 11.94
C ASN A 110 -18.30 14.99 10.95
N LYS A 111 -17.79 15.22 9.73
CA LYS A 111 -17.73 14.19 8.68
C LYS A 111 -16.35 14.07 8.04
N ILE A 112 -15.98 12.85 7.70
CA ILE A 112 -14.82 12.51 6.87
C ILE A 112 -15.35 11.88 5.58
N THR A 113 -14.94 12.41 4.44
CA THR A 113 -15.27 11.85 3.12
C THR A 113 -14.00 11.32 2.46
N LEU A 114 -14.01 10.04 2.11
CA LEU A 114 -12.99 9.38 1.30
C LEU A 114 -13.50 9.36 -0.15
N ILE A 115 -12.75 9.92 -1.09
CA ILE A 115 -13.05 9.85 -2.52
C ILE A 115 -11.96 9.04 -3.18
N ALA A 116 -12.31 7.97 -3.88
CA ALA A 116 -11.37 7.08 -4.50
C ALA A 116 -11.74 6.79 -5.96
N SER A 117 -10.75 6.84 -6.85
CA SER A 117 -10.90 6.28 -8.20
C SER A 117 -10.68 4.77 -8.17
N VAL A 118 -11.77 4.02 -8.34
CA VAL A 118 -11.83 2.55 -8.30
C VAL A 118 -12.08 1.94 -9.67
N ASN A 119 -11.17 1.06 -10.09
CA ASN A 119 -11.24 0.35 -11.37
C ASN A 119 -12.08 -0.93 -11.30
N VAL A 120 -12.63 -1.25 -10.11
CA VAL A 120 -13.55 -2.35 -9.88
C VAL A 120 -14.83 -1.84 -9.23
N VAL A 121 -15.97 -2.42 -9.59
CA VAL A 121 -17.26 -2.09 -8.95
C VAL A 121 -17.23 -2.68 -7.53
N PRO A 122 -17.24 -1.86 -6.47
CA PRO A 122 -17.17 -2.37 -5.11
C PRO A 122 -18.48 -3.06 -4.74
N ARG A 123 -18.40 -4.22 -4.06
CA ARG A 123 -19.56 -4.80 -3.38
C ARG A 123 -19.81 -3.96 -2.14
N ILE A 124 -20.86 -3.15 -2.16
CA ILE A 124 -21.27 -2.31 -1.04
C ILE A 124 -22.10 -3.19 -0.09
N PRO A 125 -21.65 -3.49 1.14
CA PRO A 125 -22.46 -4.21 2.12
C PRO A 125 -23.68 -3.35 2.48
N ASN A 126 -24.86 -3.98 2.59
CA ASN A 126 -26.11 -3.27 2.92
C ASN A 126 -26.15 -2.69 4.35
N GLU A 127 -25.17 -3.04 5.20
CA GLU A 127 -25.14 -2.65 6.61
C GLU A 127 -23.86 -1.85 6.91
N MET A 128 -23.89 -0.55 6.66
CA MET A 128 -22.96 0.41 7.28
C MET A 128 -23.70 1.72 7.55
N SER A 129 -23.41 2.38 8.67
CA SER A 129 -23.88 3.72 9.06
C SER A 129 -23.27 4.84 8.22
N HIS A 130 -22.83 4.52 6.99
CA HIS A 130 -22.00 5.35 6.15
C HIS A 130 -22.64 5.51 4.79
N ILE A 131 -22.60 6.72 4.24
CA ILE A 131 -23.09 6.97 2.89
C ILE A 131 -21.99 6.53 1.92
N ILE A 132 -22.24 5.43 1.20
CA ILE A 132 -21.35 4.90 0.17
C ILE A 132 -21.99 5.17 -1.20
N GLU A 133 -21.34 5.98 -2.03
CA GLU A 133 -21.77 6.30 -3.39
C GLU A 133 -20.75 5.77 -4.40
N TYR A 134 -21.22 5.12 -5.47
CA TYR A 134 -20.37 4.71 -6.58
C TYR A 134 -20.94 5.24 -7.90
N ARG A 135 -20.15 6.05 -8.64
CA ARG A 135 -20.52 6.58 -9.96
C ARG A 135 -19.31 6.67 -10.87
N ASN A 136 -19.42 6.14 -12.09
CA ASN A 136 -18.40 6.28 -13.15
C ASN A 136 -16.96 5.90 -12.73
N GLY A 137 -16.79 4.86 -11.92
CA GLY A 137 -15.46 4.48 -11.42
C GLY A 137 -14.96 5.31 -10.23
N VAL A 138 -15.79 6.16 -9.63
CA VAL A 138 -15.47 6.91 -8.41
C VAL A 138 -16.30 6.37 -7.25
N LEU A 139 -15.61 5.97 -6.18
CA LEU A 139 -16.18 5.57 -4.90
C LEU A 139 -16.06 6.73 -3.92
N LYS A 140 -17.17 7.12 -3.29
CA LYS A 140 -17.22 8.11 -2.23
C LYS A 140 -17.77 7.45 -0.97
N ILE A 141 -17.02 7.50 0.12
CA ILE A 141 -17.43 6.97 1.44
C ILE A 141 -17.48 8.14 2.42
N THR A 142 -18.63 8.38 3.04
CA THR A 142 -18.80 9.42 4.06
C THR A 142 -19.02 8.78 5.42
N LEU A 143 -18.15 9.13 6.37
CA LEU A 143 -18.14 8.68 7.75
C LEU A 143 -18.44 9.89 8.65
N ASP A 144 -19.18 9.68 9.74
CA ASP A 144 -19.25 10.67 10.82
C ASP A 144 -17.98 10.56 11.70
N LYS A 145 -17.50 11.68 12.23
CA LYS A 145 -16.44 11.73 13.23
C LYS A 145 -17.07 11.42 14.59
N GLU A 146 -16.44 10.53 15.36
CA GLU A 146 -16.79 10.33 16.77
C GLU A 146 -16.38 11.54 17.63
#